data_AF-A0AAI9HMY3-F1
#
_entry.id   AF-A0AAI9HMY3-F1
#
_cell.length_a   1.000
_cell.length_b   1.000
_cell.length_c   1.000
_cell.angle_alpha   90.00
_cell.angle_beta   90.00
_cell.angle_gamma   90.00
#
_symmetry.space_group_name_H-M   'P 1'
#
loop_
_entity.id
_entity.type
_entity.pdbx_description
1 polymer ?
#
loop_
_entity_poly.entity_id
_entity_poly.type
_entity_poly.pdbx_seq_one_letter_code
_entity_poly.pdbx_strand_id
1 'polypeptide(L)'
;MDTAALASTMEGLENGHYAALPTPWRKIVFGLPLGHCEGDDHLKRLDLLLELREEIAAQAPPELLPIYKSLVKQAGDVRQVIAAFGRHPIAIIYWVVNPRPRKKSI
;
A
#
# COMPACT_ATOMS: atom_id res chain seq x y z
N MET A 1 11.48 -8.48 5.83
CA MET A 1 10.59 -7.74 6.75
C MET A 1 9.92 -8.75 7.67
N ASP A 2 9.47 -8.36 8.86
CA ASP A 2 8.86 -9.27 9.84
C ASP A 2 7.52 -9.85 9.31
N THR A 3 7.45 -11.16 9.13
CA THR A 3 6.26 -11.88 8.65
C THR A 3 5.17 -11.98 9.71
N ALA A 4 5.47 -11.77 11.00
CA ALA A 4 4.48 -11.80 12.07
C ALA A 4 3.43 -10.70 11.89
N ALA A 5 3.86 -9.49 11.52
CA ALA A 5 2.95 -8.38 11.25
C ALA A 5 2.01 -8.68 10.07
N LEU A 6 2.52 -9.35 9.03
CA LEU A 6 1.70 -9.78 7.90
C LEU A 6 0.68 -10.85 8.34
N ALA A 7 1.11 -11.85 9.10
CA ALA A 7 0.22 -12.90 9.62
C ALA A 7 -0.92 -12.30 10.45
N SER A 8 -0.61 -11.40 11.40
CA SER A 8 -1.64 -10.72 12.20
C SER A 8 -2.57 -9.84 11.37
N THR A 9 -2.08 -9.24 10.28
CA THR A 9 -2.91 -8.45 9.36
C THR A 9 -3.90 -9.33 8.63
N MET A 10 -3.46 -10.48 8.09
CA MET A 10 -4.31 -11.43 7.39
C MET A 10 -5.36 -12.03 8.32
N GLU A 11 -4.96 -12.49 9.50
CA GLU A 11 -5.87 -13.00 10.53
C GLU A 11 -6.89 -11.92 10.95
N GLY A 12 -6.45 -10.67 11.13
CA GLY A 12 -7.35 -9.58 11.49
C GLY A 12 -8.33 -9.17 10.38
N LEU A 13 -8.00 -9.41 9.10
CA LEU A 13 -8.97 -9.27 8.00
C LEU A 13 -10.03 -10.35 8.08
N GLU A 14 -9.61 -11.61 8.23
CA GLU A 14 -10.49 -12.77 8.33
C GLU A 14 -11.45 -12.66 9.54
N ASN A 15 -10.94 -12.17 10.67
CA ASN A 15 -11.71 -12.00 11.90
C ASN A 15 -12.55 -10.71 11.97
N GLY A 16 -12.57 -9.89 10.91
CA GLY A 16 -13.33 -8.64 10.86
C GLY A 16 -12.77 -7.51 11.74
N HIS A 17 -11.56 -7.66 12.29
CA HIS A 17 -10.90 -6.61 13.08
C HIS A 17 -10.66 -5.35 12.25
N TYR A 18 -10.32 -5.49 10.97
CA TYR A 18 -10.20 -4.36 10.05
C TYR A 18 -11.50 -3.54 9.96
N ALA A 19 -12.64 -4.22 9.80
CA ALA A 19 -13.94 -3.57 9.67
C ALA A 19 -14.34 -2.81 10.95
N ALA A 20 -13.99 -3.35 12.11
CA ALA A 20 -14.25 -2.77 13.42
C ALA A 20 -13.40 -1.52 13.75
N LEU A 21 -12.37 -1.19 12.95
CA LEU A 21 -11.54 -0.01 13.21
C LEU A 21 -12.35 1.28 13.01
N PRO A 22 -12.38 2.17 14.02
CA PRO A 22 -13.31 3.32 14.03
C PRO A 22 -12.86 4.47 13.13
N THR A 23 -11.58 4.52 12.74
CA THR A 23 -11.06 5.63 11.95
C THR A 23 -10.36 5.15 10.68
N PRO A 24 -10.51 5.87 9.56
CA PRO A 24 -9.85 5.48 8.31
C PRO A 24 -8.33 5.43 8.43
N TRP A 25 -7.72 6.31 9.23
CA TRP A 25 -6.28 6.28 9.47
C TRP A 25 -5.81 4.98 10.12
N ARG A 26 -6.56 4.41 11.08
CA ARG A 26 -6.21 3.12 11.67
C ARG A 26 -6.29 1.99 10.65
N LYS A 27 -7.25 2.04 9.72
CA LYS A 27 -7.36 1.09 8.60
C LYS A 27 -6.17 1.19 7.65
N ILE A 28 -5.66 2.40 7.38
CA ILE A 28 -4.42 2.59 6.60
C ILE A 28 -3.22 1.92 7.28
N VAL A 29 -3.02 2.16 8.58
CA VAL A 29 -1.90 1.58 9.35
C VAL A 29 -2.01 0.06 9.41
N PHE A 30 -3.22 -0.46 9.64
CA PHE A 30 -3.50 -1.89 9.67
C PHE A 30 -3.07 -2.59 8.37
N GLY A 31 -3.34 -2.00 7.20
CA GLY A 31 -3.01 -2.60 5.90
C GLY A 31 -1.55 -2.48 5.47
N LEU A 32 -0.68 -1.79 6.21
CA LEU A 32 0.72 -1.56 5.79
C LEU A 32 1.51 -2.86 5.50
N PRO A 33 1.40 -3.93 6.30
CA PRO A 33 2.15 -5.16 6.05
C PRO A 33 1.84 -5.81 4.70
N LEU A 34 0.62 -5.61 4.16
CA LEU A 34 0.21 -6.12 2.84
C LEU A 34 1.13 -5.61 1.72
N GLY A 35 1.55 -4.35 1.78
CA GLY A 35 2.39 -3.73 0.76
C GLY A 35 3.89 -3.87 0.99
N HIS A 36 4.34 -4.12 2.22
CA HIS A 36 5.76 -4.09 2.57
C HIS A 36 6.43 -5.47 2.68
N CYS A 37 5.69 -6.52 3.04
CA CYS A 37 6.26 -7.86 3.11
C CYS A 37 6.32 -8.49 1.70
N GLU A 38 7.52 -8.84 1.24
CA GLU A 38 7.72 -9.58 -0.01
C GLU A 38 7.32 -11.06 0.14
N GLY A 39 7.00 -11.71 -0.98
CA GLY A 39 6.61 -13.12 -1.02
C GLY A 39 5.87 -13.45 -2.31
N ASP A 40 5.64 -14.74 -2.58
CA ASP A 40 5.00 -15.22 -3.82
C ASP A 40 3.59 -14.65 -4.01
N ASP A 41 2.91 -14.30 -2.92
CA ASP A 41 1.56 -13.74 -2.89
C ASP A 41 1.51 -12.20 -2.87
N HIS A 42 2.66 -11.53 -2.93
CA HIS A 42 2.77 -10.09 -2.67
C HIS A 42 1.93 -9.24 -3.63
N LEU A 43 1.85 -9.62 -4.90
CA LEU A 43 0.99 -8.94 -5.87
C LEU A 43 -0.50 -9.02 -5.50
N LYS A 44 -0.98 -10.20 -5.07
CA LYS A 44 -2.36 -10.36 -4.62
C LYS A 44 -2.65 -9.52 -3.39
N ARG A 45 -1.69 -9.43 -2.46
CA ARG A 45 -1.82 -8.56 -1.28
C ARG A 45 -1.81 -7.07 -1.65
N LEU A 46 -1.09 -6.67 -2.68
CA LEU A 46 -1.12 -5.30 -3.19
C LEU A 46 -2.42 -4.96 -3.92
N ASP A 47 -3.03 -5.92 -4.62
CA ASP A 47 -4.39 -5.79 -5.18
C ASP A 47 -5.41 -5.54 -4.06
N LEU A 48 -5.39 -6.38 -3.02
CA LEU A 48 -6.24 -6.19 -1.83
C LEU A 48 -5.98 -4.83 -1.15
N LEU A 49 -4.71 -4.42 -0.99
CA LEU A 49 -4.38 -3.14 -0.40
C LEU A 49 -4.93 -1.95 -1.20
N LEU A 50 -4.95 -2.06 -2.53
CA LEU A 50 -5.53 -1.03 -3.40
C LEU A 50 -7.03 -0.90 -3.18
N GLU A 51 -7.76 -2.03 -3.20
CA GLU A 51 -9.21 -2.06 -2.95
C GLU A 51 -9.55 -1.41 -1.61
N LEU A 52 -8.88 -1.82 -0.53
CA LEU A 52 -9.10 -1.27 0.81
C LEU A 52 -8.80 0.24 0.89
N ARG A 53 -7.81 0.75 0.15
CA ARG A 53 -7.49 2.18 0.13
C ARG A 53 -8.48 2.98 -0.71
N GLU A 54 -8.98 2.41 -1.80
CA GLU A 54 -10.03 3.03 -2.61
C GLU A 54 -11.33 3.15 -1.82
N GLU A 55 -11.72 2.13 -1.06
CA GLU A 55 -12.86 2.19 -0.15
C GLU A 55 -12.73 3.30 0.89
N ILE A 56 -11.54 3.45 1.47
CA ILE A 56 -11.24 4.54 2.41
C ILE A 56 -11.35 5.91 1.71
N ALA A 57 -10.78 6.05 0.53
CA ALA A 57 -10.82 7.30 -0.23
C ALA A 57 -12.27 7.68 -0.62
N ALA A 58 -13.12 6.70 -0.95
CA ALA A 58 -14.52 6.92 -1.28
C ALA A 58 -15.34 7.47 -0.09
N GLN A 59 -14.92 7.18 1.14
CA GLN A 59 -15.58 7.62 2.38
C GLN A 59 -14.90 8.83 3.03
N ALA A 60 -13.84 9.36 2.40
CA ALA A 60 -13.05 10.43 3.00
C ALA A 60 -13.80 11.78 2.97
N PRO A 61 -13.72 12.57 4.06
CA PRO A 61 -14.12 13.97 4.03
C PRO A 61 -13.38 14.73 2.90
N PRO A 62 -14.03 15.72 2.23
CA PRO A 62 -13.44 16.42 1.10
C PRO A 62 -12.03 17.00 1.37
N GLU A 63 -11.80 17.49 2.59
CA GLU A 63 -10.54 18.08 3.02
C GLU A 63 -9.40 17.04 3.18
N LEU A 64 -9.73 15.76 3.38
CA LEU A 64 -8.75 14.66 3.52
C LEU A 64 -8.64 13.81 2.25
N LEU A 65 -9.58 13.91 1.32
CA LEU A 65 -9.61 13.14 0.08
C LEU A 65 -8.28 13.18 -0.70
N PRO A 66 -7.55 14.32 -0.83
CA PRO A 66 -6.26 14.34 -1.50
C PRO A 66 -5.22 13.42 -0.86
N ILE A 67 -5.22 13.31 0.47
CA ILE A 67 -4.29 12.46 1.22
C ILE A 67 -4.58 10.99 0.91
N TYR A 68 -5.84 10.57 0.99
CA TYR A 68 -6.21 9.17 0.74
C TYR A 68 -6.01 8.78 -0.73
N LYS A 69 -6.29 9.68 -1.69
CA LYS A 69 -5.95 9.45 -3.10
C LYS A 69 -4.45 9.27 -3.33
N SER A 70 -3.62 10.04 -2.63
CA SER A 70 -2.15 9.87 -2.68
C SER A 70 -1.73 8.48 -2.17
N LEU A 71 -2.39 7.97 -1.13
CA LEU A 71 -2.13 6.63 -0.60
C LEU A 71 -2.57 5.52 -1.56
N VAL A 72 -3.71 5.67 -2.26
CA VAL A 72 -4.10 4.75 -3.35
C VAL A 72 -3.01 4.73 -4.43
N LYS A 73 -2.60 5.91 -4.89
CA LYS A 73 -1.53 6.04 -5.90
C LYS A 73 -0.24 5.35 -5.45
N GLN A 74 0.18 5.57 -4.21
CA GLN A 74 1.39 4.95 -3.67
C GLN A 74 1.33 3.41 -3.70
N ALA A 75 0.19 2.81 -3.33
CA ALA A 75 0.03 1.36 -3.40
C ALA A 75 0.11 0.86 -4.85
N GLY A 76 -0.47 1.61 -5.80
CA GLY A 76 -0.37 1.31 -7.23
C GLY A 76 1.05 1.41 -7.78
N ASP A 77 1.80 2.44 -7.37
CA ASP A 77 3.20 2.60 -7.75
C ASP A 77 4.05 1.41 -7.21
N VAL A 78 3.85 1.02 -5.96
CA VAL A 78 4.52 -0.15 -5.36
C VAL A 78 4.17 -1.42 -6.13
N ARG A 79 2.89 -1.65 -6.45
CA ARG A 79 2.45 -2.79 -7.24
C ARG A 79 3.15 -2.87 -8.59
N GLN A 80 3.30 -1.75 -9.30
CA GLN A 80 4.02 -1.71 -10.57
C GLN A 80 5.49 -2.10 -10.39
N VAL A 81 6.14 -1.64 -9.31
CA VAL A 81 7.53 -2.01 -9.00
C VAL A 81 7.64 -3.51 -8.70
N ILE A 82 6.78 -4.07 -7.85
CA ILE A 82 6.81 -5.50 -7.54
C ILE A 82 6.52 -6.35 -8.77
N ALA A 83 5.58 -5.94 -9.63
CA ALA A 83 5.28 -6.65 -10.87
C ALA A 83 6.50 -6.67 -11.82
N ALA A 84 7.30 -5.62 -11.84
CA ALA A 84 8.48 -5.52 -12.70
C ALA A 84 9.71 -6.24 -12.15
N PHE A 85 9.90 -6.27 -10.82
CA PHE A 85 11.15 -6.71 -10.20
C PHE A 85 11.01 -7.93 -9.28
N GLY A 86 9.79 -8.35 -8.95
CA GLY A 86 9.49 -9.45 -8.01
C GLY A 86 9.81 -9.14 -6.54
N ARG A 87 10.35 -7.95 -6.24
CA ARG A 87 10.77 -7.51 -4.91
C ARG A 87 10.90 -6.00 -4.86
N HIS A 88 10.93 -5.41 -3.67
CA HIS A 88 11.28 -4.02 -3.47
C HIS A 88 12.77 -3.84 -3.82
N PRO A 89 13.11 -2.99 -4.81
CA PRO A 89 14.50 -2.60 -4.98
C PRO A 89 14.91 -1.80 -3.74
N ILE A 90 16.14 -2.03 -3.26
CA ILE A 90 16.77 -1.40 -2.08
C ILE A 90 16.70 0.15 -2.13
N ALA A 91 16.39 0.74 -3.29
CA ALA A 91 16.30 2.16 -3.54
C ALA A 91 14.90 2.79 -3.43
N ILE A 92 13.82 2.12 -3.01
CA ILE A 92 12.48 2.77 -2.96
C ILE A 92 12.46 4.03 -2.06
N ILE A 93 13.22 4.06 -0.96
CA ILE A 93 13.39 5.27 -0.16
C ILE A 93 14.05 6.39 -1.00
N TYR A 94 14.97 6.04 -1.89
CA TYR A 94 15.64 6.99 -2.79
C TYR A 94 14.71 7.47 -3.92
N TRP A 95 13.89 6.60 -4.49
CA TRP A 95 13.03 6.91 -5.66
C TRP A 95 11.76 7.69 -5.30
N VAL A 96 11.20 7.49 -4.11
CA VAL A 96 10.05 8.25 -3.61
C VAL A 96 10.45 9.68 -3.25
N VAL A 97 11.70 9.90 -2.81
CA VAL A 97 12.22 11.21 -2.40
C VAL A 97 12.96 11.93 -3.55
N ASN A 98 13.44 11.20 -4.57
CA ASN A 98 14.14 11.74 -5.74
C ASN A 98 13.63 11.09 -7.04
N PRO A 99 12.58 11.63 -7.69
CA PRO A 99 12.18 11.14 -9.01
C PRO A 99 13.30 11.40 -10.02
N ARG A 100 13.67 10.38 -10.81
CA ARG A 100 14.66 10.53 -11.89
C ARG A 100 14.28 11.73 -12.78
N PRO A 101 15.20 12.65 -13.13
CA PRO A 101 14.91 13.59 -14.19
C PRO A 101 14.60 12.78 -15.46
N ARG A 102 13.48 13.12 -16.14
CA ARG A 102 13.16 12.56 -17.45
C ARG A 102 14.42 12.68 -18.31
N LYS A 103 14.90 11.57 -18.87
CA LYS A 103 15.94 11.65 -19.91
C LYS A 103 15.38 12.56 -21.00
N LYS A 104 15.99 13.72 -21.20
CA LYS A 104 15.77 14.47 -22.43
C LYS A 104 16.32 13.60 -23.55
N SER A 105 15.45 13.19 -24.46
CA SER A 105 15.89 12.66 -25.74
C SER A 105 16.80 13.70 -26.39
N ILE A 106 18.04 13.31 -26.67
CA ILE A 106 18.90 13.95 -27.68
C ILE A 106 18.67 13.17 -28.98
#